data_AF-A0A534W8Z1-F1
#
_entry.id   AF-A0A534W8Z1-F1
#
_cell.length_a   1.000
_cell.length_b   1.000
_cell.length_c   1.000
_cell.angle_alpha   90.00
_cell.angle_beta   90.00
_cell.angle_gamma   90.00
#
_symmetry.space_group_name_H-M   'P 1'
#
loop_
_entity.id
_entity.type
_entity.pdbx_description
1 polymer ?
#
loop_
_entity_poly.entity_id
_entity_poly.type
_entity_poly.pdbx_seq_one_letter_code
_entity_poly.pdbx_strand_id
1 'polypeptide(L)'
;MDARLARLLELAYRTAPAAEANRAISEAREEAAAAGAAAARPPRSPEGSLPLARSYELVIDPDEPWERFAREALPRLVYHLESVGAHPPSCKGMVVAAFVGDRLHFLRAGEVLRRAAELMGVAVEELFRRHGTGESRTAVSSPPLPLPPGGVKS
;
A
#
# COMPACT_ATOMS: atom_id res chain seq x y z
N MET A 1 -20.26 1.50 -13.51
CA MET A 1 -18.88 1.88 -13.13
C MET A 1 -18.43 3.19 -13.74
N ASP A 2 -17.99 4.11 -12.88
CA ASP A 2 -17.31 5.36 -13.25
C ASP A 2 -16.07 5.07 -14.12
N ALA A 3 -15.87 5.84 -15.18
CA ALA A 3 -14.78 5.64 -16.13
C ALA A 3 -13.38 5.74 -15.49
N ARG A 4 -13.21 6.54 -14.43
CA ARG A 4 -11.93 6.68 -13.72
C ARG A 4 -11.63 5.45 -12.86
N LEU A 5 -12.65 4.86 -12.23
CA LEU A 5 -12.52 3.58 -11.53
C LEU A 5 -12.20 2.45 -12.50
N ALA A 6 -12.86 2.43 -13.66
CA ALA A 6 -12.52 1.49 -14.74
C ALA A 6 -11.03 1.59 -15.13
N ARG A 7 -10.54 2.81 -15.36
CA ARG A 7 -9.12 3.08 -15.67
C ARG A 7 -8.14 2.70 -14.56
N LEU A 8 -8.57 2.64 -13.29
CA LEU A 8 -7.74 2.06 -12.22
C LEU A 8 -7.69 0.54 -12.35
N LEU A 9 -8.83 -0.11 -12.53
CA LEU A 9 -8.92 -1.56 -12.61
C LEU A 9 -8.23 -2.15 -13.84
N GLU A 10 -8.09 -1.39 -14.92
CA GLU A 10 -7.27 -1.75 -16.09
C GLU A 10 -5.79 -1.97 -15.77
N LEU A 11 -5.29 -1.46 -14.63
CA LEU A 11 -3.93 -1.71 -14.16
C LEU A 11 -3.79 -3.09 -13.49
N ALA A 12 -4.88 -3.84 -13.32
CA ALA A 12 -4.81 -5.14 -12.69
C ALA A 12 -3.94 -6.08 -13.54
N TYR A 13 -2.82 -6.54 -12.96
CA TYR A 13 -1.94 -7.50 -13.62
C TYR A 13 -2.48 -8.93 -13.51
N ARG A 14 -3.44 -9.14 -12.60
CA ARG A 14 -4.10 -10.42 -12.39
C ARG A 14 -5.54 -10.21 -11.91
N THR A 15 -6.43 -11.12 -12.29
CA THR A 15 -7.79 -11.21 -11.76
C THR A 15 -8.13 -12.63 -11.31
N ALA A 16 -9.06 -12.77 -10.38
CA ALA A 16 -9.57 -14.05 -9.89
C ALA A 16 -11.05 -13.92 -9.46
N PRO A 17 -11.79 -15.04 -9.32
CA PRO A 17 -13.09 -15.02 -8.65
C PRO A 17 -12.94 -14.65 -7.16
N ALA A 18 -13.85 -13.82 -6.64
CA ALA A 18 -13.85 -13.45 -5.22
C ALA A 18 -14.03 -14.66 -4.29
N ALA A 19 -14.74 -15.70 -4.75
CA ALA A 19 -14.89 -16.97 -4.03
C ALA A 19 -13.54 -17.67 -3.74
N GLU A 20 -12.49 -17.35 -4.50
CA GLU A 20 -11.15 -17.94 -4.35
C GLU A 20 -10.15 -16.98 -3.69
N ALA A 21 -10.63 -15.88 -3.09
CA ALA A 21 -9.80 -14.76 -2.65
C ALA A 21 -8.61 -15.18 -1.79
N ASN A 22 -8.82 -16.03 -0.78
CA ASN A 22 -7.75 -16.46 0.12
C ASN A 22 -6.58 -17.11 -0.62
N ARG A 23 -6.87 -18.01 -1.57
CA ARG A 23 -5.85 -18.66 -2.38
C ARG A 23 -5.17 -17.65 -3.30
N ALA A 24 -5.96 -16.86 -4.02
CA ALA A 24 -5.44 -15.90 -4.99
C ALA A 24 -4.58 -14.81 -4.34
N ILE A 25 -4.94 -14.34 -3.14
CA ILE A 25 -4.15 -13.36 -2.37
C ILE A 25 -2.81 -13.95 -1.95
N SER A 26 -2.79 -15.19 -1.46
CA SER A 26 -1.52 -15.87 -1.10
C SER A 26 -0.59 -15.96 -2.31
N GLU A 27 -1.09 -16.45 -3.44
CA GLU A 27 -0.30 -16.57 -4.67
C GLU A 27 0.18 -15.19 -5.19
N ALA A 28 -0.67 -14.16 -5.12
CA ALA A 28 -0.28 -12.81 -5.53
C ALA A 28 0.83 -12.22 -4.63
N ARG A 29 0.83 -12.53 -3.32
CA ARG A 29 1.90 -12.14 -2.39
C ARG A 29 3.21 -12.87 -2.68
N GLU A 30 3.14 -14.15 -3.01
CA GLU A 30 4.31 -14.96 -3.40
C GLU A 30 4.93 -14.45 -4.70
N GLU A 31 4.11 -14.21 -5.72
CA GLU A 31 4.55 -13.64 -7.01
C GLU A 31 5.20 -12.27 -6.83
N ALA A 32 4.60 -11.41 -5.99
CA ALA A 32 5.17 -10.12 -5.69
C ALA A 32 6.52 -10.24 -4.95
N ALA A 33 6.64 -11.14 -3.98
CA ALA A 33 7.91 -11.40 -3.30
C ALA A 33 8.99 -11.89 -4.28
N ALA A 34 8.66 -12.81 -5.19
CA ALA A 34 9.56 -13.33 -6.21
C ALA A 34 10.03 -12.25 -7.21
N ALA A 35 9.16 -11.27 -7.52
CA ALA A 35 9.48 -10.13 -8.38
C ALA A 35 10.38 -9.05 -7.71
N GLY A 36 10.95 -9.33 -6.54
CA GLY A 36 11.86 -8.41 -5.83
C GLY A 36 11.15 -7.30 -5.06
N ALA A 37 9.87 -7.50 -4.73
CA ALA A 37 9.15 -6.59 -3.85
C ALA A 37 9.76 -6.66 -2.44
N ALA A 38 10.23 -5.52 -1.92
CA ALA A 38 11.05 -5.46 -0.73
C ALA A 38 10.39 -6.14 0.48
N ALA A 39 11.18 -6.94 1.19
CA ALA A 39 10.84 -7.52 2.48
C ALA A 39 10.33 -6.44 3.42
N ALA A 40 9.09 -6.54 3.89
CA ALA A 40 8.56 -5.56 4.83
C ALA A 40 9.11 -5.71 6.27
N ARG A 41 9.98 -6.70 6.51
CA ARG A 41 10.77 -6.94 7.73
C ARG A 41 11.80 -8.03 7.43
N PRO A 42 13.03 -8.02 8.00
CA PRO A 42 13.86 -9.22 7.99
C PRO A 42 13.09 -10.36 8.70
N PRO A 43 13.05 -11.58 8.12
CA PRO A 43 12.36 -12.70 8.73
C PRO A 43 12.92 -12.98 10.13
N ARG A 44 12.05 -13.11 11.15
CA ARG A 44 12.40 -13.64 12.48
C ARG A 44 12.21 -15.17 12.55
N SER A 45 12.43 -15.86 11.45
CA SER A 45 12.24 -17.31 11.32
C SER A 45 13.35 -17.90 10.47
N PRO A 46 13.72 -19.18 10.72
CA PRO A 46 15.01 -19.72 10.32
C PRO A 46 15.16 -19.81 8.79
N GLU A 47 16.41 -19.87 8.36
CA GLU A 47 16.91 -19.86 6.98
C GLU A 47 15.96 -20.48 5.95
N GLY A 48 15.64 -19.72 4.90
CA GLY A 48 15.07 -20.25 3.64
C GLY A 48 13.74 -19.65 3.18
N SER A 49 12.99 -18.97 4.05
CA SER A 49 11.69 -18.40 3.65
C SER A 49 11.84 -16.98 3.10
N LEU A 50 11.49 -16.78 1.82
CA LEU A 50 11.41 -15.44 1.23
C LEU A 50 10.36 -14.61 2.00
N PRO A 51 10.64 -13.34 2.33
CA PRO A 51 9.68 -12.48 3.01
C PRO A 51 8.50 -12.20 2.07
N LEU A 52 7.30 -12.64 2.48
CA LEU A 52 6.07 -12.44 1.70
C LEU A 52 5.79 -10.94 1.51
N ALA A 53 5.38 -10.56 0.29
CA ALA A 53 4.84 -9.24 0.04
C ALA A 53 3.57 -9.04 0.89
N ARG A 54 3.31 -7.79 1.32
CA ARG A 54 2.07 -7.45 2.01
C ARG A 54 0.96 -7.24 0.98
N SER A 55 -0.29 -7.50 1.38
CA SER A 55 -1.44 -7.05 0.60
C SER A 55 -2.36 -6.15 1.40
N TYR A 56 -2.98 -5.20 0.71
CA TYR A 56 -4.03 -4.35 1.22
C TYR A 56 -5.33 -4.70 0.50
N GLU A 57 -6.34 -5.07 1.27
CA GLU A 57 -7.65 -5.42 0.72
C GLU A 57 -8.52 -4.17 0.62
N LEU A 58 -9.15 -4.01 -0.54
CA LEU A 58 -9.98 -2.87 -0.87
C LEU A 58 -11.29 -3.38 -1.47
N VAL A 59 -12.41 -2.83 -1.06
CA VAL A 59 -13.70 -3.07 -1.73
C VAL A 59 -14.02 -1.83 -2.54
N ILE A 60 -14.35 -2.02 -3.82
CA ILE A 60 -14.81 -0.98 -4.73
C ILE A 60 -16.22 -1.38 -5.17
N ASP A 61 -17.17 -0.50 -4.90
CA ASP A 61 -18.54 -0.68 -5.37
C ASP A 61 -18.60 -0.23 -6.85
N PRO A 62 -18.98 -1.09 -7.80
CA PRO A 62 -19.00 -0.73 -9.22
C PRO A 62 -19.99 0.39 -9.55
N ASP A 63 -20.92 0.72 -8.67
CA ASP A 63 -21.88 1.80 -8.85
C ASP A 63 -21.47 3.09 -8.13
N GLU A 64 -20.35 3.09 -7.38
CA GLU A 64 -19.89 4.28 -6.69
C GLU A 64 -19.17 5.27 -7.63
N PRO A 65 -19.33 6.59 -7.38
CA PRO A 65 -18.57 7.59 -8.11
C PRO A 65 -17.12 7.63 -7.62
N TRP A 66 -16.21 7.97 -8.52
CA TRP A 66 -14.79 8.16 -8.22
C TRP A 66 -14.54 9.05 -6.98
N GLU A 67 -15.33 10.11 -6.82
CA GLU A 67 -15.18 11.07 -5.71
C GLU A 67 -15.31 10.41 -4.34
N ARG A 68 -16.11 9.33 -4.23
CA ARG A 68 -16.23 8.57 -3.00
C ARG A 68 -14.97 7.76 -2.73
N PHE A 69 -14.48 7.03 -3.73
CA PHE A 69 -13.20 6.31 -3.66
C PHE A 69 -12.06 7.26 -3.26
N ALA A 70 -11.96 8.43 -3.92
CA ALA A 70 -10.90 9.41 -3.68
C ALA A 70 -10.96 10.04 -2.27
N ARG A 71 -12.16 10.17 -1.69
CA ARG A 71 -12.35 10.74 -0.35
C ARG A 71 -12.22 9.71 0.77
N GLU A 72 -12.55 8.45 0.52
CA GLU A 72 -12.72 7.43 1.58
C GLU A 72 -11.68 6.32 1.48
N ALA A 73 -11.57 5.66 0.33
CA ALA A 73 -10.69 4.52 0.15
C ALA A 73 -9.22 4.92 -0.08
N LEU A 74 -8.99 5.90 -0.96
CA LEU A 74 -7.64 6.35 -1.31
C LEU A 74 -6.85 6.86 -0.09
N PRO A 75 -7.41 7.69 0.81
CA PRO A 75 -6.68 8.15 1.99
C PRO A 75 -6.28 7.01 2.92
N ARG A 76 -7.13 6.00 3.10
CA ARG A 76 -6.84 4.82 3.93
C ARG A 76 -5.71 3.98 3.34
N LEU A 77 -5.71 3.80 2.02
CA LEU A 77 -4.63 3.13 1.31
C LEU A 77 -3.30 3.88 1.52
N VAL A 78 -3.29 5.20 1.32
CA VAL A 78 -2.07 6.03 1.50
C VAL A 78 -1.57 5.96 2.95
N TYR A 79 -2.45 6.11 3.93
CA TYR A 79 -2.13 5.98 5.34
C TYR A 79 -1.51 4.62 5.65
N HIS A 80 -2.14 3.55 5.18
CA HIS A 80 -1.64 2.18 5.38
C HIS A 80 -0.24 2.03 4.79
N LEU A 81 -0.04 2.44 3.53
CA LEU A 81 1.24 2.36 2.84
C LEU A 81 2.37 3.05 3.62
N GLU A 82 2.15 4.28 4.09
CA GLU A 82 3.16 4.97 4.89
C GLU A 82 3.38 4.27 6.24
N SER A 83 2.32 3.83 6.93
CA SER A 83 2.44 3.11 8.22
C SER A 83 3.23 1.80 8.13
N VAL A 84 3.26 1.17 6.96
CA VAL A 84 4.01 -0.07 6.71
C VAL A 84 5.39 0.18 6.10
N GLY A 85 5.79 1.44 5.93
CA GLY A 85 7.07 1.85 5.34
C GLY A 85 7.14 1.69 3.81
N ALA A 86 6.00 1.54 3.13
CA ALA A 86 5.93 1.51 1.67
C ALA A 86 5.83 2.95 1.13
N HIS A 87 6.95 3.49 0.70
CA HIS A 87 7.07 4.89 0.29
C HIS A 87 6.99 5.07 -1.24
N PRO A 88 6.58 6.26 -1.72
CA PRO A 88 6.73 6.67 -3.11
C PRO A 88 8.18 6.58 -3.62
N PRO A 89 8.40 6.47 -4.94
CA PRO A 89 7.39 6.47 -6.01
C PRO A 89 6.84 5.07 -6.33
N SER A 90 7.41 4.01 -5.77
CA SER A 90 7.12 2.63 -6.20
C SER A 90 6.31 1.81 -5.21
N CYS A 91 6.26 2.19 -3.92
CA CYS A 91 5.55 1.45 -2.87
C CYS A 91 5.83 -0.07 -2.96
N LYS A 92 7.11 -0.43 -3.14
CA LYS A 92 7.54 -1.82 -3.35
C LYS A 92 7.08 -2.69 -2.19
N GLY A 93 6.76 -3.94 -2.47
CA GLY A 93 6.33 -4.89 -1.44
C GLY A 93 4.83 -4.91 -1.18
N MET A 94 4.04 -4.07 -1.85
CA MET A 94 2.60 -3.98 -1.63
C MET A 94 1.76 -4.34 -2.87
N VAL A 95 0.85 -5.28 -2.67
CA VAL A 95 -0.21 -5.65 -3.62
C VAL A 95 -1.55 -5.11 -3.10
N VAL A 96 -2.34 -4.48 -3.96
CA VAL A 96 -3.73 -4.14 -3.65
C VAL A 96 -4.62 -5.24 -4.21
N ALA A 97 -5.45 -5.84 -3.36
CA ALA A 97 -6.46 -6.82 -3.73
C ALA A 97 -7.83 -6.12 -3.70
N ALA A 98 -8.29 -5.66 -4.87
CA ALA A 98 -9.52 -4.90 -5.03
C ALA A 98 -10.70 -5.81 -5.39
N PHE A 99 -11.66 -5.94 -4.48
CA PHE A 99 -12.91 -6.66 -4.68
C PHE A 99 -13.90 -5.76 -5.41
N VAL A 100 -14.41 -6.23 -6.55
CA VAL A 100 -15.39 -5.54 -7.39
C VAL A 100 -16.47 -6.56 -7.76
N GLY A 101 -17.61 -6.52 -7.07
CA GLY A 101 -18.65 -7.53 -7.22
C GLY A 101 -18.13 -8.94 -6.91
N ASP A 102 -18.19 -9.85 -7.87
CA ASP A 102 -17.73 -11.24 -7.76
C ASP A 102 -16.27 -11.45 -8.22
N ARG A 103 -15.54 -10.37 -8.52
CA ARG A 103 -14.16 -10.40 -9.00
C ARG A 103 -13.20 -9.79 -7.99
N LEU A 104 -11.98 -10.34 -8.00
CA LEU A 104 -10.83 -9.82 -7.30
C LEU A 104 -9.79 -9.37 -8.32
N HIS A 105 -9.35 -8.11 -8.22
CA HIS A 105 -8.36 -7.48 -9.08
C HIS A 105 -7.09 -7.23 -8.28
N PHE A 106 -5.95 -7.73 -8.76
CA PHE A 106 -4.65 -7.52 -8.13
C PHE A 106 -3.89 -6.42 -8.83
N LEU A 107 -3.53 -5.37 -8.09
CA LEU A 107 -2.83 -4.20 -8.59
C LEU A 107 -1.55 -3.96 -7.79
N ARG A 108 -0.56 -3.32 -8.43
CA ARG A 108 0.63 -2.84 -7.71
C ARG A 108 0.28 -1.52 -7.03
N ALA A 109 0.54 -1.39 -5.73
CA ALA A 109 0.13 -0.20 -4.99
C ALA A 109 0.72 1.11 -5.55
N GLY A 110 1.99 1.09 -5.98
CA GLY A 110 2.62 2.26 -6.61
C GLY A 110 1.92 2.69 -7.91
N GLU A 111 1.43 1.73 -8.71
CA GLU A 111 0.70 2.03 -9.95
C GLU A 111 -0.68 2.60 -9.67
N VAL A 112 -1.38 2.06 -8.67
CA VAL A 112 -2.67 2.60 -8.20
C VAL A 112 -2.51 4.05 -7.78
N LEU A 113 -1.52 4.37 -6.96
CA LEU A 113 -1.28 5.72 -6.48
C LEU A 113 -0.89 6.68 -7.61
N ARG A 114 -0.01 6.24 -8.52
CA ARG A 114 0.40 7.05 -9.67
C ARG A 114 -0.79 7.38 -10.57
N ARG A 115 -1.65 6.40 -10.87
CA ARG A 115 -2.84 6.62 -11.68
C ARG A 115 -3.90 7.45 -10.94
N ALA A 116 -4.08 7.25 -9.64
CA ALA A 116 -4.99 8.10 -8.86
C ALA A 116 -4.51 9.56 -8.83
N ALA A 117 -3.21 9.79 -8.65
CA ALA A 117 -2.60 11.11 -8.70
C ALA A 117 -2.77 11.77 -10.09
N GLU A 118 -2.53 11.02 -11.17
CA GLU A 118 -2.77 11.44 -12.56
C GLU A 118 -4.23 11.88 -12.76
N LEU A 119 -5.20 11.07 -12.32
CA LEU A 119 -6.63 11.34 -12.45
C LEU A 119 -7.10 12.54 -11.60
N MET A 120 -6.38 12.86 -10.54
CA MET A 120 -6.65 14.01 -9.66
C MET A 120 -5.88 15.26 -10.04
N GLY A 121 -4.95 15.17 -11.00
CA GLY A 121 -4.09 16.29 -11.39
C GLY A 121 -3.10 16.72 -10.31
N VAL A 122 -2.62 15.79 -9.48
CA VAL A 122 -1.66 16.06 -8.40
C VAL A 122 -0.43 15.14 -8.50
N ALA A 123 0.64 15.48 -7.78
CA ALA A 123 1.80 14.60 -7.61
C ALA A 123 1.49 13.49 -6.59
N VAL A 124 2.15 12.33 -6.69
CA VAL A 124 1.97 11.21 -5.75
C VAL A 124 2.38 11.64 -4.33
N GLU A 125 3.44 12.43 -4.21
CA GLU A 125 3.93 13.00 -2.95
C GLU A 125 2.86 13.86 -2.26
N GLU A 126 1.99 14.51 -3.03
CA GLU A 126 0.88 15.30 -2.48
C GLU A 126 -0.19 14.42 -1.83
N LEU A 127 -0.42 13.20 -2.35
CA LEU A 127 -1.31 12.24 -1.71
C LEU A 127 -0.77 11.84 -0.33
N PHE A 128 0.52 11.53 -0.22
CA PHE A 128 1.17 11.19 1.05
C PHE A 128 1.22 12.38 2.01
N ARG A 129 1.48 13.59 1.50
CA ARG A 129 1.45 14.81 2.32
C ARG A 129 0.08 15.04 2.95
N ARG A 130 -1.01 14.82 2.21
CA ARG A 130 -2.39 15.05 2.67
C ARG A 130 -2.94 13.92 3.53
N HIS A 131 -2.61 12.67 3.21
CA HIS A 131 -3.31 11.50 3.76
C HIS A 131 -2.40 10.51 4.49
N GLY A 132 -1.09 10.71 4.46
CA GLY A 132 -0.15 9.93 5.24
C GLY A 132 -0.31 10.14 6.76
N THR A 133 0.35 9.28 7.52
CA THR A 133 0.58 9.36 8.98
C THR A 133 1.10 10.73 9.43
N GLY A 134 1.84 11.43 8.56
CA GLY A 134 2.48 12.70 8.90
C GLY A 134 3.84 12.57 9.57
N GLU A 135 4.36 11.36 9.79
CA GLU A 135 5.68 11.14 10.37
C GLU A 135 6.79 11.78 9.52
N SER A 136 6.63 11.75 8.19
CA SER A 136 7.48 12.48 7.24
C SER A 136 7.51 14.00 7.48
N ARG A 137 6.47 14.59 8.08
CA ARG A 137 6.43 16.04 8.44
C ARG A 137 7.18 16.32 9.75
N THR A 138 7.27 15.34 10.64
CA THR A 138 7.95 15.45 11.95
C THR A 138 9.41 15.00 11.92
N ALA A 139 9.85 14.33 10.86
CA ALA A 139 11.24 13.87 10.69
C ALA A 139 12.25 15.00 10.37
N VAL A 140 11.85 16.27 10.43
CA VAL A 140 12.78 17.40 10.44
C VAL A 140 13.45 17.45 11.83
N SER A 141 14.54 16.70 11.94
CA SER A 141 15.58 16.67 12.99
C SER A 141 15.27 17.48 14.26
N SER A 142 14.57 16.86 15.22
CA SER A 142 14.70 17.31 16.61
C SER A 142 16.03 16.77 17.16
N PRO A 143 16.88 17.61 17.78
CA PRO A 143 18.14 17.15 18.36
C PRO A 143 17.84 16.08 19.43
N PRO A 144 18.71 15.05 19.55
CA PRO A 144 18.52 13.99 20.53
C PRO A 144 18.45 14.58 21.95
N LEU A 145 17.52 14.05 22.75
CA LEU A 145 17.37 14.43 24.14
C LEU A 145 18.67 14.15 24.90
N PRO A 146 19.13 15.06 25.77
CA PRO A 146 20.31 14.81 26.60
C PRO A 146 20.03 13.65 27.55
N LEU A 147 20.91 12.63 27.51
CA LEU A 147 20.86 11.50 28.43
C LEU A 147 21.24 11.99 29.85
N PRO A 148 20.53 11.54 30.90
CA PRO A 148 20.93 11.84 32.27
C PRO A 148 22.29 11.18 32.59
N PRO A 149 23.14 11.81 33.41
CA PRO A 149 24.43 11.26 33.77
C PRO A 149 24.24 9.91 34.47
N GLY A 150 24.90 8.88 33.94
CA GLY A 150 24.84 7.51 34.44
C GLY A 150 25.24 7.45 35.91
N GLY A 151 24.30 7.00 36.76
CA GLY A 151 24.58 6.69 38.16
C GLY A 151 25.49 5.47 38.26
N VAL A 152 26.78 5.72 38.52
CA VAL A 152 27.69 4.70 39.03
C VAL A 152 27.20 4.33 40.43
N LYS A 153 26.71 3.11 40.60
CA LYS A 153 26.52 2.52 41.93
C LYS A 153 27.85 1.88 42.34
N SER A 154 28.48 2.48 43.34
CA SER A 154 29.52 1.84 44.17
C SER A 154 28.89 0.88 45.18
#